data_AF-X0BA74-F1
#
_entry.id   AF-X0BA74-F1
#
_cell.length_a   1.000
_cell.length_b   1.000
_cell.length_c   1.000
_cell.angle_alpha   90.00
_cell.angle_beta   90.00
_cell.angle_gamma   90.00
#
_symmetry.space_group_name_H-M   'P 1'
#
loop_
_entity.id
_entity.type
_entity.pdbx_description
1 polymer ?
#
loop_
_entity_poly.entity_id
_entity_poly.type
_entity_poly.pdbx_seq_one_letter_code
_entity_poly.pdbx_strand_id
1 'polypeptide(L)'
;MRFTALLSVALPAVAELLRPNGISLSLNGTNYVLSSSIQETLPTSLIPSTIATNSLAFVPVTIVGNNAAQDYLPKLFSSWAQKDDVWQPAFSELVVLLKSPGCKSTTTNFIAGIRSVVSCWGKAPEIPSGPYFLDPYRGSLYQVYRLYDDFSGSFLESILQSPDGTFQTLPAHAPGSSSLTIGVPSRLYFTRTKDKPLAGVRVGVKDLYDLKSVKSSRGNRAWYNLYPAANKTAPAIQNLIDAGAVIVGTQKLSQFANGENPTADWVSYLAPFNPRGDGYQGPSSSSSGAGASIASYPWLDLAVGSDTGGSIRGPAGVSGVFGNRPTHGLVSLDHVMPALSTRQAYPRQDKPSQVKPSQVDHLINQDGFFSWLDLS
;
A
#
# COMPACT_ATOMS: atom_id res chain seq x y z
N MET A 1 -23.05 -43.54 -43.12
CA MET A 1 -22.32 -42.47 -42.40
C MET A 1 -23.32 -41.42 -41.96
N ARG A 2 -23.68 -41.37 -40.67
CA ARG A 2 -24.42 -40.27 -40.05
C ARG A 2 -23.52 -39.69 -38.97
N PHE A 3 -23.06 -38.46 -39.16
CA PHE A 3 -22.26 -37.72 -38.18
C PHE A 3 -23.19 -37.19 -37.09
N THR A 4 -23.01 -37.66 -35.86
CA THR A 4 -23.59 -37.06 -34.67
C THR A 4 -22.68 -35.92 -34.23
N ALA A 5 -23.14 -34.68 -34.40
CA ALA A 5 -22.47 -33.50 -33.85
C ALA A 5 -22.81 -33.39 -32.35
N LEU A 6 -21.80 -33.60 -31.49
CA LEU A 6 -21.88 -33.29 -30.07
C LEU A 6 -21.79 -31.77 -29.90
N LEU A 7 -22.93 -31.15 -29.61
CA LEU A 7 -23.01 -29.74 -29.23
C LEU A 7 -22.52 -29.61 -27.78
N SER A 8 -21.25 -29.27 -27.59
CA SER A 8 -20.71 -28.91 -26.27
C SER A 8 -21.28 -27.54 -25.88
N VAL A 9 -22.27 -27.51 -25.00
CA VAL A 9 -22.75 -26.28 -24.37
C VAL A 9 -21.66 -25.82 -23.40
N ALA A 10 -20.83 -24.87 -23.83
CA ALA A 10 -19.91 -24.16 -22.95
C ALA A 10 -20.75 -23.27 -22.02
N LEU A 11 -20.84 -23.64 -20.74
CA LEU A 11 -21.31 -22.74 -19.69
C LEU A 11 -20.34 -21.53 -19.65
N PRO A 12 -20.82 -20.28 -19.80
CA PRO A 12 -19.94 -19.13 -19.68
C PRO A 12 -19.52 -18.97 -18.21
N ALA A 13 -18.21 -19.12 -17.99
CA ALA A 13 -17.32 -18.58 -16.96
C ALA A 13 -17.88 -17.70 -15.82
N VAL A 14 -18.89 -18.15 -15.06
CA VAL A 14 -19.28 -17.48 -13.80
C VAL A 14 -18.10 -17.42 -12.81
N ALA A 15 -17.17 -18.38 -12.90
CA ALA A 15 -15.95 -18.41 -12.11
C ALA A 15 -14.97 -17.26 -12.43
N GLU A 16 -14.97 -16.68 -13.63
CA GLU A 16 -14.10 -15.55 -13.98
C GLU A 16 -14.59 -14.22 -13.37
N LEU A 17 -15.86 -14.13 -12.96
CA LEU A 17 -16.45 -12.94 -12.34
C LEU A 17 -16.30 -12.90 -10.81
N LEU A 18 -15.99 -14.02 -10.17
CA LEU A 18 -15.84 -14.09 -8.72
C LEU A 18 -14.38 -13.81 -8.32
N ARG A 19 -14.13 -12.65 -7.71
CA ARG A 19 -12.83 -12.33 -7.09
C ARG A 19 -12.94 -12.43 -5.57
N PRO A 20 -12.23 -13.35 -4.91
CA PRO A 20 -12.15 -13.37 -3.45
C PRO A 20 -11.51 -12.07 -2.98
N ASN A 21 -12.22 -11.33 -2.13
CA ASN A 21 -11.90 -9.94 -1.79
C ASN A 21 -11.28 -9.79 -0.38
N GLY A 22 -10.59 -10.83 0.07
CA GLY A 22 -10.03 -10.92 1.42
C GLY A 22 -11.11 -11.20 2.47
N ILE A 23 -10.66 -11.40 3.72
CA ILE A 23 -11.53 -11.60 4.88
C ILE A 23 -11.16 -10.55 5.92
N SER A 24 -12.15 -9.76 6.37
CA SER A 24 -11.96 -8.78 7.43
C SER A 24 -12.12 -9.43 8.79
N LEU A 25 -11.21 -9.13 9.72
CA LEU A 25 -11.18 -9.66 11.08
C LEU A 25 -10.91 -8.53 12.07
N SER A 26 -11.32 -8.70 13.33
CA SER A 26 -10.94 -7.81 14.42
C SER A 26 -10.22 -8.60 15.50
N LEU A 27 -9.09 -8.08 15.97
CA LEU A 27 -8.29 -8.65 17.04
C LEU A 27 -7.99 -7.55 18.06
N ASN A 28 -8.54 -7.69 19.27
CA ASN A 28 -8.45 -6.71 20.36
C ASN A 28 -8.82 -5.28 19.92
N GLY A 29 -9.88 -5.13 19.13
CA GLY A 29 -10.36 -3.83 18.63
C GLY A 29 -9.57 -3.25 17.47
N THR A 30 -8.49 -3.90 17.01
CA THR A 30 -7.79 -3.53 15.78
C THR A 30 -8.36 -4.33 14.61
N ASN A 31 -8.70 -3.64 13.53
CA ASN A 31 -9.27 -4.26 12.34
C ASN A 31 -8.17 -4.65 11.35
N TYR A 32 -8.31 -5.81 10.74
CA TYR A 32 -7.39 -6.40 9.78
C TYR A 32 -8.14 -6.90 8.56
N VAL A 33 -7.42 -7.02 7.44
CA VAL A 33 -7.86 -7.80 6.28
C VAL A 33 -6.79 -8.81 5.91
N LEU A 34 -7.22 -10.02 5.58
CA LEU A 34 -6.35 -11.09 5.09
C LEU A 34 -6.08 -10.92 3.61
N SER A 35 -4.84 -11.21 3.20
CA SER A 35 -4.52 -11.41 1.79
C SER A 35 -5.46 -12.44 1.16
N SER A 36 -5.88 -12.19 -0.09
CA SER A 36 -6.62 -13.18 -0.89
C SER A 36 -5.75 -14.37 -1.30
N SER A 37 -4.43 -14.21 -1.24
CA SER A 37 -3.44 -15.24 -1.58
C SER A 37 -2.95 -15.97 -0.33
N ILE A 38 -2.84 -17.30 -0.43
CA ILE A 38 -2.20 -18.11 0.61
C ILE A 38 -0.69 -17.87 0.51
N GLN A 39 -0.08 -17.46 1.62
CA GLN A 39 1.36 -17.30 1.72
C GLN A 39 2.06 -18.65 1.72
N GLU A 40 1.60 -19.57 2.57
CA GLU A 40 2.14 -20.91 2.72
C GLU A 40 1.12 -21.85 3.38
N THR A 41 1.42 -23.16 3.39
CA THR A 41 0.63 -24.15 4.13
C THR A 41 1.49 -24.83 5.20
N LEU A 42 1.16 -24.59 6.47
CA LEU A 42 1.81 -25.23 7.60
C LEU A 42 1.32 -26.67 7.76
N PRO A 43 2.21 -27.64 8.08
CA PRO A 43 1.79 -28.95 8.53
C PRO A 43 0.88 -28.83 9.75
N THR A 44 -0.30 -29.47 9.70
CA THR A 44 -1.29 -29.43 10.80
C THR A 44 -0.74 -29.99 12.11
N SER A 45 0.28 -30.85 12.05
CA SER A 45 1.01 -31.34 13.23
C SER A 45 1.72 -30.24 14.03
N LEU A 46 1.96 -29.07 13.43
CA LEU A 46 2.55 -27.91 14.11
C LEU A 46 1.50 -27.07 14.84
N ILE A 47 0.21 -27.39 14.69
CA ILE A 47 -0.91 -26.64 15.24
C ILE A 47 -1.44 -27.42 16.46
N PRO A 48 -1.19 -26.94 17.69
CA PRO A 48 -1.65 -27.63 18.89
C PRO A 48 -3.18 -27.76 18.91
N SER A 49 -3.69 -28.90 19.36
CA SER A 49 -5.13 -29.13 19.51
C SER A 49 -5.80 -28.09 20.41
N THR A 50 -5.09 -27.58 21.43
CA THR A 50 -5.58 -26.51 22.32
C THR A 50 -5.89 -25.19 21.60
N ILE A 51 -5.30 -24.98 20.43
CA ILE A 51 -5.51 -23.79 19.59
C ILE A 51 -6.59 -24.08 18.54
N ALA A 52 -6.64 -25.31 18.03
CA ALA A 52 -7.62 -25.73 17.03
C ALA A 52 -9.06 -25.92 17.56
N THR A 53 -9.26 -25.96 18.89
CA THR A 53 -10.55 -26.33 19.51
C THR A 53 -11.63 -25.25 19.51
N ASN A 54 -11.33 -23.98 19.22
CA ASN A 54 -12.33 -22.91 19.18
C ASN A 54 -12.71 -22.54 17.74
N SER A 55 -13.71 -23.26 17.23
CA SER A 55 -14.68 -22.94 16.15
C SER A 55 -14.27 -21.99 15.02
N LEU A 56 -14.19 -22.49 13.78
CA LEU A 56 -14.34 -21.76 12.49
C LEU A 56 -13.48 -20.49 12.24
N ALA A 57 -12.65 -20.08 13.20
CA ALA A 57 -11.98 -18.79 13.20
C ALA A 57 -10.49 -18.92 12.83
N PHE A 58 -9.97 -17.87 12.20
CA PHE A 58 -8.54 -17.72 11.97
C PHE A 58 -7.80 -17.49 13.29
N VAL A 59 -6.61 -18.08 13.41
CA VAL A 59 -5.76 -17.97 14.60
C VAL A 59 -4.63 -16.97 14.33
N PRO A 60 -4.39 -15.98 15.21
CA PRO A 60 -3.23 -15.12 15.09
C PRO A 60 -1.96 -15.91 15.40
N VAL A 61 -0.99 -15.87 14.48
CA VAL A 61 0.28 -16.60 14.60
C VAL A 61 1.44 -15.69 14.24
N THR A 62 2.55 -15.85 14.96
CA THR A 62 3.83 -15.22 14.63
C THR A 62 4.75 -16.23 13.98
N ILE A 63 5.23 -15.93 12.77
CA ILE A 63 6.31 -16.68 12.14
C ILE A 63 7.64 -15.98 12.46
N VAL A 64 8.64 -16.75 12.89
CA VAL A 64 9.99 -16.24 13.14
C VAL A 64 10.99 -17.05 12.31
N GLY A 65 11.54 -16.40 11.30
CA GLY A 65 12.64 -16.91 10.49
C GLY A 65 14.02 -16.72 11.14
N ASN A 66 15.06 -17.17 10.45
CA ASN A 66 16.48 -16.89 10.73
C ASN A 66 17.09 -17.57 11.97
N ASN A 67 16.85 -18.87 12.16
CA ASN A 67 17.53 -19.68 13.18
C ASN A 67 17.50 -19.07 14.61
N ALA A 68 16.48 -18.25 14.89
CA ALA A 68 16.41 -17.52 16.15
C ALA A 68 16.31 -18.49 17.33
N ALA A 69 17.19 -18.31 18.32
CA ALA A 69 17.12 -19.07 19.57
C ALA A 69 15.84 -18.71 20.33
N GLN A 70 15.18 -19.72 20.89
CA GLN A 70 13.89 -19.53 21.57
C GLN A 70 13.97 -18.54 22.74
N ASP A 71 15.10 -18.49 23.45
CA ASP A 71 15.33 -17.57 24.58
C ASP A 71 15.41 -16.09 24.15
N TYR A 72 15.58 -15.82 22.86
CA TYR A 72 15.63 -14.47 22.31
C TYR A 72 14.24 -13.89 22.00
N LEU A 73 13.20 -14.73 21.96
CA LEU A 73 11.84 -14.31 21.58
C LEU A 73 11.26 -13.15 22.39
N PRO A 74 11.40 -13.08 23.74
CA PRO A 74 10.91 -11.93 24.50
C PRO A 74 11.51 -10.60 24.02
N LYS A 75 12.83 -10.56 23.80
CA LYS A 75 13.53 -9.36 23.33
C LYS A 75 13.11 -9.01 21.90
N LEU A 76 12.96 -10.02 21.05
CA LEU A 76 12.49 -9.86 19.67
C LEU A 76 11.11 -9.22 19.63
N PHE A 77 10.15 -9.75 20.41
CA PHE A 77 8.78 -9.26 20.46
C PHE A 77 8.69 -7.85 21.05
N SER A 78 9.49 -7.52 22.07
CA SER A 78 9.60 -6.14 22.55
C SER A 78 10.11 -5.20 21.46
N SER A 79 11.08 -5.61 20.65
CA SER A 79 11.57 -4.80 19.52
C SER A 79 10.52 -4.66 18.41
N TRP A 80 9.78 -5.72 18.11
CA TRP A 80 8.72 -5.71 17.10
C TRP A 80 7.57 -4.80 17.50
N ALA A 81 7.12 -4.84 18.75
CA ALA A 81 6.07 -3.97 19.27
C ALA A 81 6.39 -2.47 19.14
N GLN A 82 7.68 -2.10 19.08
CA GLN A 82 8.12 -0.72 18.89
C GLN A 82 8.23 -0.31 17.42
N LYS A 83 8.55 -1.26 16.53
CA LYS A 83 8.86 -0.99 15.12
C LYS A 83 7.68 -1.24 14.19
N ASP A 84 6.78 -2.13 14.56
CA ASP A 84 5.67 -2.55 13.74
C ASP A 84 4.35 -2.21 14.40
N ASP A 85 3.52 -1.54 13.64
CA ASP A 85 2.19 -1.08 14.02
C ASP A 85 1.10 -2.07 13.61
N VAL A 86 1.45 -3.21 13.00
CA VAL A 86 0.52 -4.28 12.59
C VAL A 86 0.54 -5.41 13.60
N TRP A 87 1.73 -5.85 14.02
CA TRP A 87 1.94 -6.85 15.04
C TRP A 87 1.52 -6.32 16.42
N GLN A 88 0.81 -7.16 17.16
CA GLN A 88 0.40 -6.89 18.55
C GLN A 88 0.63 -8.15 19.39
N PRO A 89 0.72 -8.04 20.73
CA PRO A 89 1.00 -9.17 21.61
C PRO A 89 0.14 -10.43 21.38
N ALA A 90 -1.12 -10.29 20.98
CA ALA A 90 -1.99 -11.43 20.68
C ALA A 90 -1.48 -12.34 19.55
N PHE A 91 -0.65 -11.84 18.64
CA PHE A 91 0.02 -12.69 17.64
C PHE A 91 1.07 -13.63 18.23
N SER A 92 1.43 -13.47 19.51
CA SER A 92 2.37 -14.37 20.20
C SER A 92 1.70 -15.58 20.84
N GLU A 93 0.38 -15.77 20.71
CA GLU A 93 -0.32 -16.96 21.21
C GLU A 93 0.17 -18.24 20.52
N LEU A 94 0.42 -18.19 19.20
CA LEU A 94 1.12 -19.22 18.46
C LEU A 94 2.39 -18.62 17.84
N VAL A 95 3.54 -19.26 18.09
CA VAL A 95 4.82 -18.87 17.51
C VAL A 95 5.39 -20.07 16.76
N VAL A 96 5.68 -19.90 15.47
CA VAL A 96 6.32 -20.95 14.66
C VAL A 96 7.74 -20.52 14.34
N LEU A 97 8.71 -21.26 14.89
CA LEU A 97 10.13 -21.05 14.65
C LEU A 97 10.58 -21.86 13.44
N LEU A 98 11.13 -21.18 12.43
CA LEU A 98 11.60 -21.82 11.21
C LEU A 98 13.10 -22.14 11.33
N LYS A 99 13.48 -23.38 10.99
CA LYS A 99 14.88 -23.85 10.92
C LYS A 99 15.72 -23.60 12.19
N SER A 100 15.08 -23.38 13.35
CA SER A 100 15.77 -23.02 14.60
C SER A 100 16.49 -24.22 15.25
N PRO A 101 17.84 -24.18 15.41
CA PRO A 101 18.59 -25.25 16.06
C PRO A 101 18.21 -25.41 17.53
N GLY A 102 18.00 -26.65 17.97
CA GLY A 102 17.66 -26.94 19.38
C GLY A 102 16.27 -26.47 19.82
N CYS A 103 15.44 -26.01 18.87
CA CYS A 103 14.05 -25.64 19.13
C CYS A 103 13.28 -26.82 19.72
N LYS A 104 12.55 -26.57 20.82
CA LYS A 104 11.66 -27.55 21.45
C LYS A 104 10.26 -26.99 21.47
N SER A 105 9.29 -27.77 21.02
CA SER A 105 7.89 -27.34 21.11
C SER A 105 7.48 -27.28 22.57
N THR A 106 7.01 -26.12 23.02
CA THR A 106 6.73 -25.85 24.43
C THR A 106 5.67 -24.78 24.60
N THR A 107 5.07 -24.74 25.77
CA THR A 107 4.15 -23.68 26.21
C THR A 107 4.87 -22.79 27.21
N THR A 108 4.83 -21.48 26.98
CA THR A 108 5.45 -20.48 27.86
C THR A 108 4.64 -19.19 27.82
N ASN A 109 4.99 -18.21 28.65
CA ASN A 109 4.36 -16.90 28.65
C ASN A 109 5.44 -15.86 28.33
N PHE A 110 5.61 -15.51 27.06
CA PHE A 110 6.59 -14.47 26.67
C PHE A 110 6.13 -13.08 27.09
N ILE A 111 4.80 -12.87 27.08
CA ILE A 111 4.15 -11.61 27.42
C ILE A 111 3.18 -11.89 28.56
N ALA A 112 3.19 -11.02 29.58
CA ALA A 112 2.33 -11.18 30.74
C ALA A 112 0.86 -11.28 30.33
N GLY A 113 0.17 -12.32 30.81
CA GLY A 113 -1.24 -12.58 30.51
C GLY A 113 -1.51 -13.31 29.19
N ILE A 114 -0.49 -13.60 28.37
CA ILE A 114 -0.66 -14.36 27.12
C ILE A 114 0.07 -15.69 27.23
N ARG A 115 -0.68 -16.77 26.99
CA ARG A 115 -0.15 -18.13 26.91
C ARG A 115 0.32 -18.40 25.49
N SER A 116 1.63 -18.48 25.31
CA SER A 116 2.29 -18.71 24.02
C SER A 116 2.62 -20.19 23.83
N VAL A 117 2.30 -20.72 22.65
CA VAL A 117 2.76 -22.05 22.21
C VAL A 117 3.80 -21.89 21.12
N VAL A 118 4.95 -22.52 21.30
CA VAL A 118 6.05 -22.54 20.34
C VAL A 118 6.03 -23.85 19.58
N SER A 119 5.97 -23.78 18.25
CA SER A 119 6.11 -24.91 17.33
C SER A 119 7.37 -24.76 16.48
N CYS A 120 8.05 -25.86 16.21
CA CYS A 120 9.33 -25.87 15.51
C CYS A 120 9.18 -26.51 14.13
N TRP A 121 9.52 -25.76 13.07
CA TRP A 121 9.48 -26.27 11.70
C TRP A 121 10.86 -26.29 11.05
N GLY A 122 11.55 -27.44 11.18
CA GLY A 122 12.92 -27.59 10.72
C GLY A 122 13.11 -27.62 9.19
N LYS A 123 12.11 -28.13 8.44
CA LYS A 123 12.15 -28.24 6.97
C LYS A 123 11.30 -27.16 6.28
N ALA A 124 11.10 -26.01 6.93
CA ALA A 124 10.25 -24.96 6.39
C ALA A 124 10.81 -24.34 5.09
N PRO A 125 9.93 -23.87 4.18
CA PRO A 125 10.33 -22.94 3.13
C PRO A 125 10.77 -21.59 3.74
N GLU A 126 11.25 -20.67 2.90
CA GLU A 126 11.48 -19.30 3.34
C GLU A 126 10.17 -18.55 3.45
N ILE A 127 9.77 -18.24 4.69
CA ILE A 127 8.59 -17.43 4.98
C ILE A 127 9.09 -16.18 5.70
N PRO A 128 8.68 -14.98 5.28
CA PRO A 128 9.04 -13.75 5.99
C PRO A 128 8.60 -13.81 7.44
N SER A 129 9.45 -13.32 8.35
CA SER A 129 9.07 -13.16 9.76
C SER A 129 7.91 -12.16 9.88
N GLY A 130 7.04 -12.35 10.86
CA GLY A 130 5.97 -11.38 11.14
C GLY A 130 4.66 -12.00 11.62
N PRO A 131 3.62 -11.17 11.76
CA PRO A 131 2.27 -11.61 12.12
C PRO A 131 1.59 -12.26 10.93
N TYR A 132 0.79 -13.30 11.14
CA TYR A 132 -0.04 -13.93 10.13
C TYR A 132 -1.35 -14.39 10.77
N PHE A 133 -2.36 -14.63 9.95
CA PHE A 133 -3.52 -15.40 10.36
C PHE A 133 -3.45 -16.79 9.74
N LEU A 134 -3.74 -17.81 10.55
CA LEU A 134 -3.69 -19.21 10.18
C LEU A 134 -5.11 -19.77 10.15
N ASP A 135 -5.48 -20.45 9.08
CA ASP A 135 -6.60 -21.40 9.07
C ASP A 135 -6.11 -22.69 9.74
N PRO A 136 -6.55 -23.02 10.98
CA PRO A 136 -6.03 -24.16 11.71
C PRO A 136 -6.41 -25.51 11.10
N TYR A 137 -7.45 -25.56 10.25
CA TYR A 137 -7.92 -26.79 9.62
C TYR A 137 -7.16 -27.11 8.34
N ARG A 138 -6.90 -26.07 7.53
CA ARG A 138 -6.17 -26.21 6.27
C ARG A 138 -4.67 -26.04 6.42
N GLY A 139 -4.21 -25.42 7.50
CA GLY A 139 -2.83 -24.99 7.67
C GLY A 139 -2.47 -23.75 6.83
N SER A 140 -3.45 -23.15 6.13
CA SER A 140 -3.22 -22.01 5.23
C SER A 140 -2.85 -20.76 6.02
N LEU A 141 -1.70 -20.19 5.68
CA LEU A 141 -1.15 -18.98 6.27
C LEU A 141 -1.46 -17.77 5.39
N TYR A 142 -1.95 -16.68 5.98
CA TYR A 142 -2.31 -15.46 5.27
C TYR A 142 -1.57 -14.26 5.85
N GLN A 143 -0.95 -13.48 4.96
CA GLN A 143 -0.43 -12.16 5.33
C GLN A 143 -1.58 -11.24 5.78
N VAL A 144 -1.26 -10.36 6.71
CA VAL A 144 -2.23 -9.48 7.37
C VAL A 144 -1.94 -8.04 7.03
N TYR A 145 -3.00 -7.30 6.78
CA TYR A 145 -2.95 -5.86 6.58
C TYR A 145 -3.81 -5.22 7.67
N ARG A 146 -3.22 -4.33 8.47
CA ARG A 146 -3.99 -3.53 9.43
C ARG A 146 -4.80 -2.50 8.66
N LEU A 147 -6.06 -2.33 9.02
CA LEU A 147 -6.93 -1.31 8.43
C LEU A 147 -6.81 -0.01 9.24
N TYR A 148 -6.33 1.04 8.57
CA TYR A 148 -6.33 2.40 9.09
C TYR A 148 -7.45 3.22 8.46
N ASP A 149 -8.06 4.11 9.23
CA ASP A 149 -9.02 5.09 8.74
C ASP A 149 -8.29 6.24 8.01
N ASP A 150 -8.69 6.56 6.78
CA ASP A 150 -8.23 7.74 6.03
C ASP A 150 -8.93 9.01 6.53
N PHE A 151 -8.79 9.33 7.82
CA PHE A 151 -9.52 10.43 8.46
C PHE A 151 -9.26 11.82 7.85
N SER A 152 -8.12 12.02 7.18
CA SER A 152 -7.79 13.24 6.43
C SER A 152 -8.42 13.25 5.03
N GLY A 153 -8.92 12.10 4.56
CA GLY A 153 -9.43 11.92 3.21
C GLY A 153 -8.35 12.15 2.15
N SER A 154 -7.12 11.69 2.37
CA SER A 154 -5.99 11.89 1.46
C SER A 154 -5.92 10.89 0.31
N PHE A 155 -6.60 9.76 0.43
CA PHE A 155 -6.54 8.68 -0.55
C PHE A 155 -7.80 8.62 -1.42
N LEU A 156 -7.64 8.07 -2.62
CA LEU A 156 -8.73 7.72 -3.53
C LEU A 156 -9.04 6.23 -3.46
N GLU A 157 -8.00 5.40 -3.45
CA GLU A 157 -8.11 3.95 -3.33
C GLU A 157 -7.01 3.40 -2.42
N SER A 158 -7.34 2.39 -1.61
CA SER A 158 -6.33 1.58 -0.92
C SER A 158 -5.86 0.49 -1.86
N ILE A 159 -4.56 0.27 -1.91
CA ILE A 159 -3.92 -0.63 -2.87
C ILE A 159 -3.25 -1.78 -2.12
N LEU A 160 -3.58 -3.00 -2.54
CA LEU A 160 -2.87 -4.22 -2.18
C LEU A 160 -1.99 -4.66 -3.35
N GLN A 161 -0.72 -4.87 -3.08
CA GLN A 161 0.24 -5.38 -4.06
C GLN A 161 0.25 -6.90 -4.05
N SER A 162 0.06 -7.50 -5.22
CA SER A 162 0.17 -8.95 -5.42
C SER A 162 1.62 -9.35 -5.74
N PRO A 163 2.03 -10.59 -5.43
CA PRO A 163 3.38 -11.08 -5.73
C PRO A 163 3.76 -11.06 -7.23
N ASP A 164 2.77 -11.09 -8.12
CA ASP A 164 2.95 -11.03 -9.58
C ASP A 164 3.14 -9.60 -10.12
N GLY A 165 3.25 -8.61 -9.22
CA GLY A 165 3.43 -7.20 -9.55
C GLY A 165 2.15 -6.50 -10.01
N THR A 166 0.99 -7.15 -9.92
CA THR A 166 -0.31 -6.49 -10.10
C THR A 166 -0.81 -5.85 -8.81
N PHE A 167 -1.70 -4.87 -8.96
CA PHE A 167 -2.34 -4.20 -7.84
C PHE A 167 -3.84 -4.48 -7.84
N GLN A 168 -4.39 -4.61 -6.63
CA GLN A 168 -5.81 -4.75 -6.40
C GLN A 168 -6.28 -3.65 -5.44
N THR A 169 -7.43 -3.07 -5.72
CA THR A 169 -8.08 -2.15 -4.78
C THR A 169 -8.62 -2.94 -3.60
N LEU A 170 -8.38 -2.44 -2.38
CA LEU A 170 -8.92 -3.07 -1.19
C LEU A 170 -10.42 -2.72 -1.06
N PRO A 171 -11.33 -3.71 -1.09
CA PRO A 171 -12.76 -3.48 -0.94
C PRO A 171 -13.20 -3.69 0.51
N ALA A 172 -12.36 -3.31 1.47
CA ALA A 172 -12.62 -3.47 2.90
C ALA A 172 -12.78 -2.09 3.55
N HIS A 173 -13.63 -2.06 4.58
CA HIS A 173 -13.92 -0.87 5.36
C HIS A 173 -13.94 -1.25 6.85
N ALA A 174 -13.25 -0.50 7.69
CA ALA A 174 -13.29 -0.70 9.13
C ALA A 174 -14.64 -0.23 9.70
N PRO A 175 -15.33 -1.02 10.53
CA PRO A 175 -16.59 -0.59 11.14
C PRO A 175 -16.47 0.75 11.86
N GLY A 176 -17.43 1.65 11.63
CA GLY A 176 -17.46 2.99 12.23
C GLY A 176 -16.57 4.04 11.56
N SER A 177 -15.77 3.67 10.55
CA SER A 177 -15.09 4.66 9.70
C SER A 177 -16.11 5.44 8.87
N SER A 178 -15.85 6.74 8.70
CA SER A 178 -16.63 7.61 7.81
C SER A 178 -15.91 7.86 6.48
N SER A 179 -14.76 7.21 6.28
CA SER A 179 -13.83 7.46 5.19
C SER A 179 -13.31 6.14 4.60
N LEU A 180 -12.44 6.24 3.60
CA LEU A 180 -11.78 5.05 3.05
C LEU A 180 -10.90 4.41 4.12
N THR A 181 -10.74 3.08 4.11
CA THR A 181 -9.69 2.45 4.93
C THR A 181 -8.52 1.98 4.11
N ILE A 182 -7.31 2.19 4.64
CA ILE A 182 -6.05 1.81 4.03
C ILE A 182 -5.54 0.52 4.67
N GLY A 183 -5.40 -0.53 3.86
CA GLY A 183 -4.76 -1.77 4.26
C GLY A 183 -3.25 -1.63 4.24
N VAL A 184 -2.62 -1.76 5.41
CA VAL A 184 -1.20 -1.52 5.60
C VAL A 184 -0.51 -2.81 6.08
N PRO A 185 0.49 -3.34 5.35
CA PRO A 185 1.15 -4.58 5.73
C PRO A 185 2.16 -4.37 6.86
N SER A 186 2.47 -5.44 7.59
CA SER A 186 3.52 -5.43 8.60
C SER A 186 4.89 -5.10 7.98
N ARG A 187 5.66 -4.24 8.64
CA ARG A 187 7.05 -3.95 8.28
C ARG A 187 7.96 -5.16 8.47
N LEU A 188 7.55 -6.12 9.30
CA LEU A 188 8.34 -7.29 9.67
C LEU A 188 8.54 -8.27 8.50
N TYR A 189 7.62 -8.25 7.52
CA TYR A 189 7.75 -9.06 6.31
C TYR A 189 8.94 -8.66 5.44
N PHE A 190 9.53 -7.49 5.69
CA PHE A 190 10.55 -6.91 4.83
C PHE A 190 11.87 -6.80 5.57
N THR A 191 12.95 -7.23 4.91
CA THR A 191 14.31 -7.05 5.39
C THR A 191 15.06 -6.13 4.44
N ARG A 192 15.55 -4.99 4.94
CA ARG A 192 16.37 -4.07 4.14
C ARG A 192 17.68 -4.74 3.76
N THR A 193 18.01 -4.64 2.49
CA THR A 193 19.27 -5.14 1.92
C THR A 193 19.87 -4.06 1.03
N LYS A 194 21.10 -4.25 0.57
CA LYS A 194 21.73 -3.32 -0.39
C LYS A 194 20.91 -3.19 -1.68
N ASP A 195 20.31 -4.28 -2.15
CA ASP A 195 19.53 -4.32 -3.39
C ASP A 195 18.08 -3.85 -3.19
N LYS A 196 17.56 -3.96 -1.95
CA LYS A 196 16.23 -3.47 -1.56
C LYS A 196 16.33 -2.45 -0.42
N PRO A 197 16.86 -1.25 -0.67
CA PRO A 197 17.08 -0.24 0.36
C PRO A 197 15.76 0.31 0.94
N LEU A 198 14.66 0.25 0.18
CA LEU A 198 13.32 0.71 0.57
C LEU A 198 12.44 -0.42 1.10
N ALA A 199 12.99 -1.61 1.40
CA ALA A 199 12.20 -2.72 1.93
C ALA A 199 11.36 -2.29 3.15
N GLY A 200 10.04 -2.44 3.04
CA GLY A 200 9.07 -2.12 4.08
C GLY A 200 8.70 -0.64 4.21
N VAL A 201 9.25 0.23 3.36
CA VAL A 201 8.86 1.65 3.26
C VAL A 201 7.51 1.74 2.56
N ARG A 202 6.52 2.30 3.24
CA ARG A 202 5.13 2.44 2.77
C ARG A 202 4.97 3.76 2.03
N VAL A 203 4.43 3.69 0.82
CA VAL A 203 4.38 4.80 -0.13
C VAL A 203 2.95 5.04 -0.61
N GLY A 204 2.50 6.29 -0.48
CA GLY A 204 1.31 6.79 -1.14
C GLY A 204 1.67 7.37 -2.50
N VAL A 205 0.87 7.10 -3.53
CA VAL A 205 1.18 7.53 -4.89
C VAL A 205 0.08 8.42 -5.40
N LYS A 206 0.38 9.67 -5.77
CA LYS A 206 -0.59 10.56 -6.42
C LYS A 206 -1.28 9.84 -7.57
N ASP A 207 -2.60 10.01 -7.69
CA ASP A 207 -3.42 9.39 -8.73
C ASP A 207 -3.23 10.05 -10.11
N LEU A 208 -1.95 10.16 -10.50
CA LEU A 208 -1.41 10.62 -11.75
C LEU A 208 -0.33 9.65 -12.28
N TYR A 209 0.11 8.68 -11.47
CA TYR A 209 0.99 7.61 -11.93
C TYR A 209 0.16 6.37 -12.19
N ASP A 210 0.33 5.77 -13.37
CA ASP A 210 -0.32 4.50 -13.63
C ASP A 210 0.25 3.40 -12.70
N LEU A 211 -0.65 2.60 -12.15
CA LEU A 211 -0.35 1.35 -11.45
C LEU A 211 -1.02 0.21 -12.21
N LYS A 212 -0.28 -0.85 -12.53
CA LYS A 212 -0.81 -1.97 -13.32
C LYS A 212 -2.05 -2.58 -12.65
N SER A 213 -3.13 -2.72 -13.44
CA SER A 213 -4.44 -3.26 -13.04
C SER A 213 -5.29 -2.33 -12.15
N VAL A 214 -4.87 -1.08 -11.91
CA VAL A 214 -5.62 -0.08 -11.13
C VAL A 214 -6.21 0.98 -12.05
N LYS A 215 -7.43 1.42 -11.76
CA LYS A 215 -8.05 2.55 -12.46
C LYS A 215 -7.55 3.85 -11.83
N SER A 216 -7.09 4.78 -12.66
CA SER A 216 -6.73 6.12 -12.21
C SER A 216 -7.85 7.09 -12.53
N SER A 217 -8.24 7.93 -11.57
CA SER A 217 -9.25 8.96 -11.76
C SER A 217 -8.65 10.25 -12.32
N ARG A 218 -7.36 10.50 -12.10
CA ARG A 218 -6.70 11.77 -12.45
C ARG A 218 -7.41 12.97 -11.81
N GLY A 219 -8.06 12.74 -10.66
CA GLY A 219 -8.87 13.74 -9.97
C GLY A 219 -10.20 14.05 -10.67
N ASN A 220 -10.66 13.21 -11.62
CA ASN A 220 -11.92 13.40 -12.35
C ASN A 220 -12.80 12.12 -12.39
N ARG A 221 -14.06 12.22 -11.96
CA ARG A 221 -14.98 11.06 -11.97
C ARG A 221 -15.35 10.57 -13.37
N ALA A 222 -15.49 11.47 -14.34
CA ALA A 222 -15.83 11.09 -15.71
C ALA A 222 -14.68 10.30 -16.36
N TRP A 223 -13.43 10.70 -16.13
CA TRP A 223 -12.24 9.97 -16.53
C TRP A 223 -12.20 8.59 -15.88
N TYR A 224 -12.41 8.51 -14.56
CA TYR A 224 -12.46 7.24 -13.84
C TYR A 224 -13.49 6.27 -14.44
N ASN A 225 -14.67 6.78 -14.83
CA ASN A 225 -15.73 5.95 -15.40
C ASN A 225 -15.42 5.51 -16.84
N LEU A 226 -14.83 6.39 -17.65
CA LEU A 226 -14.64 6.16 -19.08
C LEU A 226 -13.43 5.27 -19.40
N TYR A 227 -12.33 5.42 -18.67
CA TYR A 227 -11.07 4.75 -19.01
C TYR A 227 -10.90 3.42 -18.25
N PRO A 228 -10.25 2.41 -18.86
CA PRO A 228 -9.96 1.15 -18.18
C PRO A 228 -8.82 1.29 -17.17
N ALA A 229 -8.56 0.22 -16.42
CA ALA A 229 -7.38 0.11 -15.58
C ALA A 229 -6.10 0.19 -16.42
N ALA A 230 -5.02 0.73 -15.83
CA ALA A 230 -3.75 0.84 -16.50
C ALA A 230 -3.13 -0.55 -16.76
N ASN A 231 -2.44 -0.70 -17.90
CA ASN A 231 -1.81 -1.97 -18.27
C ASN A 231 -0.37 -2.12 -17.74
N LYS A 232 0.24 -1.04 -17.26
CA LYS A 232 1.62 -0.98 -16.78
C LYS A 232 1.71 -0.05 -15.58
N THR A 233 2.70 -0.30 -14.74
CA THR A 233 3.11 0.60 -13.67
C THR A 233 4.10 1.62 -14.23
N ALA A 234 3.95 2.89 -13.85
CA ALA A 234 4.88 3.95 -14.28
C ALA A 234 6.31 3.64 -13.83
N PRO A 235 7.35 3.81 -14.68
CA PRO A 235 8.72 3.43 -14.34
C PRO A 235 9.26 4.09 -13.07
N ALA A 236 8.86 5.34 -12.79
CA ALA A 236 9.22 6.02 -11.55
C ALA A 236 8.73 5.26 -10.29
N ILE A 237 7.53 4.69 -10.35
CA ILE A 237 6.96 3.89 -9.25
C ILE A 237 7.55 2.48 -9.24
N GLN A 238 7.78 1.88 -10.43
CA GLN A 238 8.42 0.58 -10.53
C GLN A 238 9.81 0.57 -9.90
N ASN A 239 10.61 1.63 -10.09
CA ASN A 239 11.92 1.77 -9.45
C ASN A 239 11.85 1.74 -7.92
N LEU A 240 10.80 2.33 -7.33
CA LEU A 240 10.59 2.27 -5.87
C LEU A 240 10.23 0.86 -5.42
N ILE A 241 9.35 0.18 -6.16
CA ILE A 241 8.93 -1.19 -5.89
C ILE A 241 10.12 -2.16 -6.01
N ASP A 242 10.94 -2.01 -7.04
CA ASP A 242 12.14 -2.83 -7.26
C ASP A 242 13.15 -2.64 -6.12
N ALA A 243 13.25 -1.42 -5.58
CA ALA A 243 14.01 -1.10 -4.37
C ALA A 243 13.35 -1.60 -3.06
N GLY A 244 12.18 -2.23 -3.13
CA GLY A 244 11.47 -2.86 -2.01
C GLY A 244 10.37 -2.03 -1.34
N ALA A 245 10.02 -0.86 -1.88
CA ALA A 245 8.95 -0.04 -1.36
C ALA A 245 7.58 -0.71 -1.57
N VAL A 246 6.62 -0.39 -0.69
CA VAL A 246 5.28 -0.96 -0.68
C VAL A 246 4.27 0.14 -0.97
N ILE A 247 3.53 0.00 -2.08
CA ILE A 247 2.47 0.96 -2.41
C ILE A 247 1.21 0.61 -1.63
N VAL A 248 0.70 1.56 -0.83
CA VAL A 248 -0.46 1.31 0.07
C VAL A 248 -1.75 1.99 -0.41
N GLY A 249 -1.66 2.95 -1.32
CA GLY A 249 -2.82 3.66 -1.82
C GLY A 249 -2.53 4.70 -2.90
N THR A 250 -3.55 5.03 -3.68
CA THR A 250 -3.53 6.17 -4.60
C THR A 250 -4.03 7.41 -3.87
N GLN A 251 -3.41 8.56 -4.13
CA GLN A 251 -3.64 9.80 -3.38
C GLN A 251 -4.37 10.85 -4.21
N LYS A 252 -5.21 11.62 -3.53
CA LYS A 252 -5.97 12.71 -4.11
C LYS A 252 -5.08 13.80 -4.69
N LEU A 253 -5.61 14.45 -5.70
CA LEU A 253 -5.00 15.54 -6.45
C LEU A 253 -6.09 16.50 -6.94
N SER A 254 -5.70 17.73 -7.26
CA SER A 254 -6.55 18.59 -8.08
C SER A 254 -6.73 18.00 -9.48
N GLN A 255 -7.87 18.30 -10.09
CA GLN A 255 -8.25 17.64 -11.34
C GLN A 255 -7.20 17.84 -12.45
N PHE A 256 -6.74 16.73 -13.05
CA PHE A 256 -5.68 16.67 -14.06
C PHE A 256 -4.37 17.39 -13.66
N ALA A 257 -4.10 17.45 -12.36
CA ALA A 257 -2.98 18.19 -11.78
C ALA A 257 -2.97 19.69 -12.13
N ASN A 258 -4.13 20.28 -12.42
CA ASN A 258 -4.28 21.70 -12.73
C ASN A 258 -4.08 22.58 -11.48
N GLY A 259 -3.77 23.86 -11.69
CA GLY A 259 -3.84 24.87 -10.65
C GLY A 259 -5.29 25.06 -10.21
N GLU A 260 -5.59 24.68 -8.98
CA GLU A 260 -6.93 24.73 -8.37
C GLU A 260 -6.74 25.20 -6.92
N ASN A 261 -7.71 25.95 -6.40
CA ASN A 261 -7.95 26.12 -4.98
C ASN A 261 -8.89 24.98 -4.53
N PRO A 262 -8.38 23.92 -3.86
CA PRO A 262 -9.12 22.66 -3.70
C PRO A 262 -10.44 22.76 -2.92
N THR A 263 -10.64 23.84 -2.18
CA THR A 263 -11.83 24.06 -1.36
C THR A 263 -12.77 25.12 -1.95
N ALA A 264 -12.43 25.69 -3.11
CA ALA A 264 -13.15 26.81 -3.72
C ALA A 264 -13.50 26.60 -5.20
N ASP A 265 -12.78 25.72 -5.91
CA ASP A 265 -12.98 25.49 -7.35
C ASP A 265 -13.82 24.22 -7.64
N TRP A 266 -14.01 23.90 -8.92
CA TRP A 266 -14.85 22.81 -9.45
C TRP A 266 -14.27 21.43 -9.14
N VAL A 267 -14.45 20.97 -7.91
CA VAL A 267 -13.87 19.70 -7.46
C VAL A 267 -14.72 18.49 -7.82
N SER A 268 -14.14 17.57 -8.60
CA SER A 268 -14.68 16.21 -8.71
C SER A 268 -14.51 15.48 -7.38
N TYR A 269 -13.32 15.45 -6.79
CA TYR A 269 -13.10 14.84 -5.48
C TYR A 269 -12.80 15.92 -4.46
N LEU A 270 -13.46 15.85 -3.29
CA LEU A 270 -13.19 16.79 -2.21
C LEU A 270 -11.73 16.68 -1.75
N ALA A 271 -11.10 17.84 -1.61
CA ALA A 271 -9.74 17.96 -1.11
C ALA A 271 -9.56 17.28 0.25
N PRO A 272 -8.36 16.78 0.54
CA PRO A 272 -8.05 16.29 1.87
C PRO A 272 -8.05 17.41 2.90
N PHE A 273 -8.30 17.04 4.14
CA PHE A 273 -8.06 17.86 5.31
C PHE A 273 -6.56 18.02 5.54
N ASN A 274 -6.10 19.26 5.68
CA ASN A 274 -4.73 19.54 6.11
C ASN A 274 -4.70 19.59 7.65
N PRO A 275 -3.87 18.79 8.34
CA PRO A 275 -3.81 18.81 9.81
C PRO A 275 -3.20 20.09 10.40
N ARG A 276 -2.68 21.00 9.57
CA ARG A 276 -2.12 22.29 10.02
C ARG A 276 -3.19 23.37 10.17
N GLY A 277 -2.89 24.39 10.97
CA GLY A 277 -3.80 25.50 11.22
C GLY A 277 -5.14 25.06 11.81
N ASP A 278 -5.10 24.08 12.73
CA ASP A 278 -6.26 23.46 13.38
C ASP A 278 -7.32 22.95 12.39
N GLY A 279 -6.89 22.57 11.18
CA GLY A 279 -7.78 22.07 10.14
C GLY A 279 -8.36 23.10 9.19
N TYR A 280 -8.11 24.38 9.43
CA TYR A 280 -8.65 25.47 8.61
C TYR A 280 -7.69 25.91 7.50
N GLN A 281 -6.48 25.36 7.46
CA GLN A 281 -5.52 25.64 6.42
C GLN A 281 -5.84 24.80 5.17
N GLY A 282 -5.82 25.42 3.99
CA GLY A 282 -5.96 24.67 2.73
C GLY A 282 -4.77 23.72 2.50
N PRO A 283 -4.97 22.57 1.82
CA PRO A 283 -3.90 21.61 1.54
C PRO A 283 -3.01 22.00 0.34
N SER A 284 -3.29 23.15 -0.31
CA SER A 284 -2.68 23.57 -1.59
C SER A 284 -2.85 22.51 -2.69
N SER A 285 -2.25 22.74 -3.86
CA SER A 285 -2.45 21.95 -5.09
C SER A 285 -1.15 21.77 -5.85
N SER A 286 -1.02 20.77 -6.72
CA SER A 286 -2.01 19.75 -7.07
C SER A 286 -1.82 18.43 -6.34
N SER A 287 -0.72 18.24 -5.60
CA SER A 287 -0.45 17.00 -4.83
C SER A 287 -1.00 17.11 -3.40
N SER A 288 -2.26 17.52 -3.27
CA SER A 288 -2.90 17.79 -1.97
C SER A 288 -2.93 16.57 -1.06
N GLY A 289 -3.28 15.39 -1.60
CA GLY A 289 -3.28 14.12 -0.85
C GLY A 289 -1.90 13.74 -0.32
N ALA A 290 -0.84 13.99 -1.10
CA ALA A 290 0.53 13.71 -0.67
C ALA A 290 0.95 14.57 0.53
N GLY A 291 0.75 15.89 0.45
CA GLY A 291 1.10 16.80 1.54
C GLY A 291 0.31 16.51 2.83
N ALA A 292 -1.01 16.36 2.70
CA ALA A 292 -1.89 16.08 3.84
C ALA A 292 -1.59 14.71 4.48
N SER A 293 -1.45 13.64 3.68
CA SER A 293 -1.20 12.30 4.19
C SER A 293 0.08 12.19 5.02
N ILE A 294 1.19 12.77 4.53
CA ILE A 294 2.47 12.72 5.24
C ILE A 294 2.42 13.51 6.54
N ALA A 295 1.62 14.59 6.59
CA ALA A 295 1.41 15.34 7.82
C ALA A 295 0.43 14.65 8.80
N SER A 296 -0.45 13.77 8.31
CA SER A 296 -1.52 13.15 9.10
C SER A 296 -1.21 11.74 9.59
N TYR A 297 -0.41 10.95 8.86
CA TYR A 297 -0.31 9.51 9.07
C TYR A 297 1.10 9.07 9.47
N PRO A 298 1.34 8.75 10.77
CA PRO A 298 2.61 8.21 11.23
C PRO A 298 2.97 6.85 10.63
N TRP A 299 1.97 6.13 10.10
CA TRP A 299 2.16 4.82 9.50
C TRP A 299 2.62 4.89 8.04
N LEU A 300 2.58 6.07 7.40
CA LEU A 300 2.98 6.30 6.01
C LEU A 300 4.37 6.95 5.97
N ASP A 301 5.29 6.36 5.21
CA ASP A 301 6.69 6.79 5.25
C ASP A 301 7.00 7.83 4.14
N LEU A 302 6.47 7.65 2.92
CA LEU A 302 6.72 8.54 1.77
C LEU A 302 5.47 8.76 0.93
N ALA A 303 5.47 9.84 0.15
CA ALA A 303 4.45 10.11 -0.85
C ALA A 303 5.08 10.56 -2.18
N VAL A 304 4.51 10.11 -3.30
CA VAL A 304 4.93 10.53 -4.64
C VAL A 304 3.92 11.53 -5.18
N GLY A 305 4.41 12.67 -5.69
CA GLY A 305 3.58 13.73 -6.26
C GLY A 305 4.15 14.26 -7.57
N SER A 306 3.43 15.19 -8.20
CA SER A 306 3.90 15.89 -9.40
C SER A 306 4.01 17.40 -9.19
N ASP A 307 4.96 18.07 -9.85
CA ASP A 307 5.26 19.50 -9.64
C ASP A 307 5.50 20.24 -10.97
N THR A 308 4.43 20.63 -11.65
CA THR A 308 4.49 21.46 -12.87
C THR A 308 4.83 22.93 -12.56
N GLY A 309 4.22 23.48 -11.52
CA GLY A 309 4.29 24.92 -11.20
C GLY A 309 4.42 25.23 -9.71
N GLY A 310 4.74 24.24 -8.89
CA GLY A 310 4.70 24.32 -7.42
C GLY A 310 3.94 23.16 -6.77
N SER A 311 3.52 22.15 -7.54
CA SER A 311 2.53 21.18 -7.09
C SER A 311 3.03 20.11 -6.10
N ILE A 312 4.33 20.08 -5.80
CA ILE A 312 4.88 19.39 -4.62
C ILE A 312 5.18 20.42 -3.54
N ARG A 313 5.93 21.47 -3.89
CA ARG A 313 6.41 22.48 -2.92
C ARG A 313 5.28 23.22 -2.19
N GLY A 314 4.19 23.52 -2.88
CA GLY A 314 3.00 24.17 -2.33
C GLY A 314 2.34 23.32 -1.24
N PRO A 315 1.84 22.11 -1.55
CA PRO A 315 1.31 21.18 -0.56
C PRO A 315 2.31 20.89 0.58
N ALA A 316 3.60 20.73 0.28
CA ALA A 316 4.62 20.52 1.31
C ALA A 316 4.68 21.68 2.31
N GLY A 317 4.77 22.91 1.78
CA GLY A 317 4.89 24.13 2.57
C GLY A 317 3.68 24.37 3.47
N VAL A 318 2.46 24.14 2.96
CA VAL A 318 1.24 24.33 3.77
C VAL A 318 0.98 23.17 4.74
N SER A 319 1.45 21.97 4.45
CA SER A 319 1.33 20.83 5.38
C SER A 319 2.48 20.75 6.38
N GLY A 320 3.52 21.58 6.22
CA GLY A 320 4.68 21.61 7.13
C GLY A 320 5.58 20.38 6.97
N VAL A 321 5.67 19.83 5.76
CA VAL A 321 6.47 18.64 5.43
C VAL A 321 7.51 18.97 4.36
N PHE A 322 8.50 18.10 4.18
CA PHE A 322 9.50 18.27 3.13
C PHE A 322 8.98 17.79 1.77
N GLY A 323 9.18 18.61 0.73
CA GLY A 323 8.86 18.29 -0.65
C GLY A 323 10.00 18.64 -1.59
N ASN A 324 10.42 17.69 -2.41
CA ASN A 324 11.52 17.85 -3.36
C ASN A 324 11.01 17.79 -4.80
N ARG A 325 11.32 18.82 -5.57
CA ARG A 325 11.22 18.79 -7.03
C ARG A 325 12.62 18.54 -7.61
N PRO A 326 12.89 17.34 -8.15
CA PRO A 326 14.18 17.03 -8.77
C PRO A 326 14.41 17.85 -10.04
N THR A 327 15.66 17.83 -10.49
CA THR A 327 16.02 18.42 -11.79
C THR A 327 15.25 17.74 -12.92
N HIS A 328 14.87 18.51 -13.94
CA HIS A 328 14.14 17.99 -15.10
C HIS A 328 14.89 16.85 -15.79
N GLY A 329 14.13 15.84 -16.23
CA GLY A 329 14.67 14.66 -16.89
C GLY A 329 15.27 13.59 -15.96
N LEU A 330 15.39 13.86 -14.65
CA LEU A 330 15.93 12.87 -13.71
C LEU A 330 14.98 11.69 -13.46
N VAL A 331 13.67 11.94 -13.51
CA VAL A 331 12.62 10.93 -13.29
C VAL A 331 11.84 10.77 -14.59
N SER A 332 11.66 9.52 -15.04
CA SER A 332 10.82 9.23 -16.22
C SER A 332 9.36 9.57 -15.94
N LEU A 333 8.70 10.18 -16.92
CA LEU A 333 7.28 10.51 -16.90
C LEU A 333 6.44 9.59 -17.79
N ASP A 334 7.02 8.49 -18.27
CA ASP A 334 6.26 7.49 -19.01
C ASP A 334 5.15 6.95 -18.11
N HIS A 335 3.95 6.80 -18.67
CA HIS A 335 2.75 6.38 -17.94
C HIS A 335 2.35 7.33 -16.77
N VAL A 336 2.71 8.60 -16.90
CA VAL A 336 2.19 9.71 -16.10
C VAL A 336 1.36 10.62 -17.01
N MET A 337 0.19 11.07 -16.56
CA MET A 337 -0.64 11.97 -17.37
C MET A 337 0.00 13.36 -17.37
N PRO A 338 0.30 13.93 -18.54
CA PRO A 338 0.83 15.27 -18.62
C PRO A 338 -0.25 16.28 -18.27
N ALA A 339 0.04 17.20 -17.34
CA ALA A 339 -0.83 18.35 -17.07
C ALA A 339 -0.80 19.37 -18.22
N LEU A 340 0.32 19.44 -18.95
CA LEU A 340 0.52 20.23 -20.16
C LEU A 340 1.28 19.36 -21.16
N SER A 341 0.75 19.19 -22.37
CA SER A 341 1.44 18.46 -23.44
C SER A 341 2.05 19.42 -24.47
N THR A 342 3.21 19.06 -25.03
CA THR A 342 3.85 19.77 -26.16
C THR A 342 2.96 19.91 -27.40
N ARG A 343 1.90 19.09 -27.53
CA ARG A 343 1.00 19.12 -28.70
C ARG A 343 -0.11 20.16 -28.62
N GLN A 344 -0.24 20.88 -27.51
CA GLN A 344 -1.34 21.84 -27.29
C GLN A 344 -0.89 23.21 -26.79
N ALA A 345 0.39 23.58 -27.01
CA ALA A 345 0.78 24.98 -26.95
C ALA A 345 0.17 25.68 -28.19
N TYR A 346 -1.07 26.16 -28.07
CA TYR A 346 -1.60 27.14 -29.01
C TYR A 346 -0.62 28.33 -29.04
N PRO A 347 -0.14 28.78 -30.21
CA PRO A 347 0.64 30.00 -30.27
C PRO A 347 -0.22 31.11 -29.68
N ARG A 348 0.27 31.80 -28.64
CA ARG A 348 -0.33 33.04 -28.17
C ARG A 348 -0.59 33.93 -29.39
N GLN A 349 -1.82 34.35 -29.59
CA GLN A 349 -2.15 35.43 -30.52
C GLN A 349 -1.71 36.78 -29.94
N ASP A 350 -0.41 36.92 -29.63
CA ASP A 350 0.18 38.17 -29.19
C ASP A 350 1.38 38.49 -30.10
N LYS A 351 1.09 39.25 -31.16
CA LYS A 351 1.97 40.07 -32.03
C LYS A 351 3.29 39.45 -32.56
N PRO A 352 3.69 39.74 -33.82
CA PRO A 352 4.84 39.10 -34.44
C PRO A 352 6.15 39.66 -33.88
N SER A 353 6.68 39.06 -32.82
CA SER A 353 8.07 39.23 -32.42
C SER A 353 8.64 37.92 -31.86
N GLN A 354 9.30 37.17 -32.75
CA GLN A 354 10.55 36.42 -32.49
C GLN A 354 10.63 35.72 -31.12
N VAL A 355 9.79 34.71 -30.87
CA VAL A 355 10.08 33.71 -29.82
C VAL A 355 10.74 32.51 -30.51
N LYS A 356 12.01 32.25 -30.16
CA LYS A 356 12.78 31.13 -30.73
C LYS A 356 12.21 29.80 -30.22
N PRO A 357 12.19 28.72 -31.04
CA PRO A 357 11.70 27.39 -30.64
C PRO A 357 12.28 26.86 -29.32
N SER A 358 13.52 27.26 -28.99
CA SER A 358 14.21 26.90 -27.74
C SER A 358 13.59 27.47 -26.45
N GLN A 359 12.59 28.36 -26.53
CA GLN A 359 11.90 28.90 -25.35
C GLN A 359 10.57 28.20 -25.03
N VAL A 360 10.07 27.33 -25.92
CA VAL A 360 8.82 26.58 -25.73
C VAL A 360 9.05 25.27 -24.96
N ASP A 361 10.25 24.72 -25.01
CA ASP A 361 10.64 23.50 -24.28
C ASP A 361 10.73 23.70 -22.74
N HIS A 362 10.69 24.94 -22.25
CA HIS A 362 10.86 25.24 -20.83
C HIS A 362 9.59 25.11 -19.96
N LEU A 363 8.42 24.83 -20.55
CA LEU A 363 7.14 24.84 -19.84
C LEU A 363 6.57 23.45 -19.51
N ILE A 364 7.30 22.38 -19.81
CA ILE A 364 6.64 21.08 -20.05
C ILE A 364 7.32 19.95 -19.27
N ASN A 365 6.49 19.11 -18.63
CA ASN A 365 6.80 17.78 -18.06
C ASN A 365 7.63 17.74 -16.75
N GLN A 366 6.98 17.58 -15.58
CA GLN A 366 7.65 17.72 -14.27
C GLN A 366 7.03 16.91 -13.10
N ASP A 367 7.81 16.01 -12.50
CA ASP A 367 7.44 15.24 -11.31
C ASP A 367 8.56 15.23 -10.25
N GLY A 368 8.21 14.90 -9.00
CA GLY A 368 9.16 14.82 -7.89
C GLY A 368 8.70 13.95 -6.72
N PHE A 369 9.52 13.90 -5.66
CA PHE A 369 9.28 13.05 -4.50
C PHE A 369 8.96 13.91 -3.27
N PHE A 370 7.96 13.52 -2.46
CA PHE A 370 7.91 13.93 -1.07
C PHE A 370 8.68 12.92 -0.23
N SER A 371 9.60 13.41 0.59
CA SER A 371 10.40 12.56 1.45
C SER A 371 10.42 13.10 2.86
N TRP A 372 9.99 12.28 3.81
CA TRP A 372 10.46 12.34 5.18
C TRP A 372 11.61 11.34 5.29
N LEU A 373 12.84 11.83 5.37
CA LEU A 373 13.99 11.04 5.77
C LEU A 373 14.68 11.81 6.87
N ASP A 374 14.19 11.61 8.10
CA ASP A 374 15.07 11.75 9.25
C ASP A 374 16.05 10.56 9.18
N LEU A 375 17.25 10.83 8.67
CA LEU A 375 18.39 9.90 8.69
C LEU A 375 19.26 10.12 9.94
N SER A 376 18.71 10.64 11.04
CA SER A 376 19.42 10.66 12.31
C SER A 376 19.36 9.33 13.06
#